data_AF-A0A2N5BQM4-F1
#
_entry.id   AF-A0A2N5BQM4-F1
#
_cell.length_a   1.000
_cell.length_b   1.000
_cell.length_c   1.000
_cell.angle_alpha   90.00
_cell.angle_beta   90.00
_cell.angle_gamma   90.00
#
_symmetry.space_group_name_H-M   'P 1'
#
loop_
_entity.id
_entity.type
_entity.pdbx_description
1 polymer ?
#
loop_
_entity_poly.entity_id
_entity_poly.type
_entity_poly.pdbx_seq_one_letter_code
_entity_poly.pdbx_strand_id
1 'polypeptide(L)'
;MGEPAGKAKKYNVEKVLWFASEPKGLHVSPNESARFSDLDEIVESLVEAGQLEEASRDSTGTYYRCTHSGLIAHFELKLKYRTSQGKSTTEVEAKLAELRGCGTLNRATPG
;
A
#
# COMPACT_ATOMS: atom_id res chain seq x y z
N MET A 1 9.49 19.35 31.48
CA MET A 1 9.41 18.12 30.68
C MET A 1 9.23 18.55 29.24
N GLY A 2 10.27 18.47 28.42
CA GLY A 2 10.15 18.76 26.99
C GLY A 2 9.76 17.47 26.28
N GLU A 3 8.61 17.46 25.62
CA GLU A 3 8.17 16.36 24.76
C GLU A 3 9.30 15.98 23.79
N PRO A 4 9.72 14.70 23.70
CA PRO A 4 10.71 14.31 22.70
C PRO A 4 10.08 14.55 21.32
N ALA A 5 10.70 15.43 20.54
CA ALA A 5 10.36 15.72 19.16
C ALA A 5 10.02 14.41 18.44
N GLY A 6 8.74 14.24 18.09
CA GLY A 6 8.23 13.01 17.49
C GLY A 6 9.12 12.61 16.32
N LYS A 7 9.61 11.37 16.33
CA LYS A 7 10.35 10.79 15.20
C LYS A 7 9.56 11.12 13.92
N ALA A 8 10.17 11.89 13.02
CA ALA A 8 9.54 12.17 11.74
C ALA A 8 9.37 10.83 11.02
N LYS A 9 8.13 10.33 10.91
CA LYS A 9 7.84 9.06 10.25
C LYS A 9 8.32 9.15 8.82
N LYS A 10 9.40 8.41 8.49
CA LYS A 10 9.99 8.41 7.14
C LYS A 10 9.05 7.78 6.11
N TYR A 11 8.21 6.85 6.56
CA TYR A 11 7.28 6.10 5.74
C TYR A 11 5.84 6.31 6.22
N ASN A 12 4.92 6.34 5.26
CA ASN A 12 3.48 6.38 5.48
C ASN A 12 2.84 5.27 4.65
N VAL A 13 1.67 4.79 5.07
CA VAL A 13 0.91 3.72 4.40
C VAL A 13 0.78 3.93 2.89
N GLU A 14 0.46 5.15 2.46
CA GLU A 14 0.30 5.49 1.03
C GLU A 14 1.59 5.23 0.22
N LYS A 15 2.76 5.63 0.76
CA LYS A 15 4.06 5.39 0.14
C LYS A 15 4.39 3.90 0.09
N VAL A 16 4.11 3.17 1.17
CA VAL A 16 4.39 1.74 1.25
C VAL A 16 3.59 0.97 0.19
N LEU A 17 2.29 1.25 0.08
CA LEU A 17 1.43 0.66 -0.96
C LEU A 17 1.86 1.08 -2.37
N TRP A 18 2.33 2.32 -2.54
CA TRP A 18 2.84 2.79 -3.82
C TRP A 18 4.11 2.04 -4.25
N PHE A 19 5.11 1.93 -3.36
CA PHE A 19 6.32 1.14 -3.64
C PHE A 19 6.01 -0.33 -3.92
N ALA A 20 5.07 -0.92 -3.17
CA ALA A 20 4.64 -2.29 -3.40
C ALA A 20 3.86 -2.48 -4.72
N SER A 21 3.30 -1.41 -5.29
CA SER A 21 2.59 -1.44 -6.58
C SER A 21 3.53 -1.36 -7.78
N GLU A 22 4.80 -0.99 -7.57
CA GLU A 22 5.80 -0.94 -8.64
C GLU A 22 6.21 -2.36 -9.06
N PRO A 23 6.69 -2.56 -10.31
CA PRO A 23 7.06 -3.88 -10.82
C PRO A 23 8.18 -4.57 -10.01
N LYS A 24 8.99 -3.82 -9.26
CA LYS A 24 10.04 -4.36 -8.38
C LYS A 24 9.52 -4.80 -7.00
N GLY A 25 8.31 -4.38 -6.62
CA GLY A 25 7.77 -4.55 -5.28
C GLY A 25 8.52 -3.74 -4.21
N LEU A 26 8.00 -3.80 -2.99
CA LEU A 26 8.61 -3.22 -1.80
C LEU A 26 9.63 -4.21 -1.22
N HIS A 27 10.90 -3.87 -1.28
CA HIS A 27 11.95 -4.63 -0.62
C HIS A 27 12.13 -4.17 0.83
N VAL A 28 11.96 -5.08 1.78
CA VAL A 28 12.20 -4.87 3.21
C VAL A 28 13.41 -5.69 3.61
N SER A 29 14.51 -5.00 3.94
CA SER A 29 15.73 -5.66 4.38
C SER A 29 15.59 -6.22 5.80
N PRO A 30 16.26 -7.33 6.14
CA PRO A 30 16.19 -7.93 7.48
C PRO A 30 16.78 -7.00 8.56
N ASN A 31 17.65 -6.07 8.16
CA ASN A 31 18.19 -5.03 9.03
C ASN A 31 17.20 -3.90 9.34
N GLU A 32 16.09 -3.78 8.59
CA GLU A 32 15.03 -2.81 8.94
C GLU A 32 14.20 -3.28 10.13
N SER A 33 13.90 -4.58 10.22
CA SER A 33 13.24 -5.17 11.41
C SER A 33 14.12 -5.02 12.66
N ALA A 34 15.46 -5.12 12.51
CA ALA A 34 16.40 -4.87 13.60
C ALA A 34 16.46 -3.39 14.05
N ARG A 35 15.91 -2.46 13.26
CA ARG A 35 15.92 -1.02 13.54
C ARG A 35 14.60 -0.50 14.12
N PHE A 36 13.58 -1.34 14.32
CA PHE A 36 12.24 -0.91 14.76
C PHE A 36 11.77 0.33 13.98
N SER A 37 11.82 0.23 12.66
CA SER A 37 11.41 1.32 11.78
C SER A 37 9.90 1.27 11.62
N ASP A 38 9.23 2.43 11.57
CA ASP A 38 7.78 2.54 11.29
C ASP A 38 7.35 1.74 10.03
N LEU A 39 8.28 1.42 9.12
CA LEU A 39 8.05 0.59 7.95
C LEU A 39 7.62 -0.84 8.30
N ASP A 40 8.26 -1.49 9.27
CA ASP A 40 8.02 -2.90 9.61
C ASP A 40 6.60 -3.07 10.17
N GLU A 41 6.20 -2.19 11.11
CA GLU A 41 4.84 -2.14 11.65
C GLU A 41 3.78 -1.85 10.58
N ILE A 42 4.07 -0.95 9.63
CA ILE A 42 3.15 -0.66 8.52
C ILE A 42 3.03 -1.88 7.60
N VAL A 43 4.14 -2.53 7.25
CA VAL A 43 4.14 -3.69 6.37
C VAL A 43 3.38 -4.85 7.01
N GLU A 44 3.64 -5.14 8.29
CA GLU A 44 2.91 -6.17 9.04
C GLU A 44 1.40 -5.90 9.04
N SER A 45 0.99 -4.68 9.42
CA SER A 45 -0.42 -4.28 9.41
C SER A 45 -1.08 -4.43 8.03
N LEU A 46 -0.35 -4.12 6.96
CA LEU A 46 -0.85 -4.22 5.59
C LEU A 46 -0.91 -5.66 5.07
N VAL A 47 0.00 -6.53 5.52
CA VAL A 47 -0.04 -7.96 5.24
C VAL A 47 -1.22 -8.60 5.98
N GLU A 48 -1.41 -8.28 7.26
CA GLU A 48 -2.56 -8.75 8.05
C GLU A 48 -3.90 -8.30 7.45
N ALA A 49 -3.95 -7.08 6.92
CA ALA A 49 -5.12 -6.56 6.21
C ALA A 49 -5.31 -7.15 4.79
N GLY A 50 -4.42 -8.02 4.32
CA GLY A 50 -4.47 -8.60 2.97
C GLY A 50 -4.22 -7.59 1.84
N GLN A 51 -3.61 -6.46 2.17
CA GLN A 51 -3.28 -5.37 1.25
C GLN A 51 -1.89 -5.53 0.62
N LEU A 52 -1.00 -6.25 1.30
CA LEU A 52 0.29 -6.71 0.80
C LEU A 52 0.36 -8.23 0.85
N GLU A 53 1.10 -8.81 -0.08
CA GLU A 53 1.46 -10.23 -0.06
C GLU A 53 2.97 -10.37 -0.27
N GLU A 54 3.57 -11.38 0.38
CA GLU A 54 4.98 -11.73 0.14
C GLU A 54 5.12 -12.28 -1.29
N ALA A 55 5.94 -11.63 -2.10
CA ALA A 55 6.18 -12.02 -3.49
C ALA A 55 7.42 -12.92 -3.63
N SER A 56 8.49 -12.58 -2.92
CA SER A 56 9.74 -13.34 -2.92
C SER A 56 10.53 -13.04 -1.65
N ARG A 57 11.44 -13.93 -1.29
CA ARG A 57 12.34 -13.75 -0.16
C ARG A 57 13.74 -14.23 -0.52
N ASP A 58 14.70 -13.36 -0.30
CA ASP A 58 16.12 -13.60 -0.61
C ASP A 58 16.99 -13.28 0.62
N SER A 59 18.28 -13.59 0.54
CA SER A 59 19.25 -13.30 1.60
C SER A 59 19.41 -11.80 1.89
N THR A 60 18.90 -10.94 1.01
CA THR A 60 18.94 -9.48 1.14
C THR A 60 17.68 -8.88 1.78
N GLY A 61 16.59 -9.67 1.89
CA GLY A 61 15.31 -9.21 2.41
C GLY A 61 14.08 -9.89 1.81
N THR A 62 12.92 -9.43 2.25
CA THR A 62 11.62 -9.87 1.75
C THR A 62 11.07 -8.84 0.77
N TYR A 63 10.58 -9.29 -0.37
CA TYR A 63 9.89 -8.48 -1.36
C TYR A 63 8.38 -8.64 -1.21
N TYR A 64 7.68 -7.54 -0.98
CA TYR A 64 6.23 -7.50 -0.90
C TYR A 64 5.64 -6.85 -2.15
N ARG A 65 4.52 -7.39 -2.62
CA ARG A 65 3.76 -6.80 -3.72
C ARG A 65 2.39 -6.33 -3.21
N CYS A 66 1.87 -5.30 -3.87
CA CYS A 66 0.56 -4.77 -3.57
C CYS A 66 -0.52 -5.68 -4.14
N THR A 67 -1.45 -6.11 -3.28
CA THR A 67 -2.61 -6.89 -3.73
C THR A 67 -3.62 -5.97 -4.40
N HIS A 68 -4.65 -6.56 -5.02
CA HIS A 68 -5.77 -5.79 -5.55
C HIS A 68 -6.45 -4.92 -4.48
N SER A 69 -6.61 -5.46 -3.27
CA SER A 69 -7.13 -4.73 -2.11
C SER A 69 -6.20 -3.60 -1.66
N GLY A 70 -4.88 -3.83 -1.71
CA GLY A 70 -3.88 -2.79 -1.42
C GLY A 70 -3.91 -1.64 -2.43
N LEU A 71 -4.08 -1.95 -3.72
CA LEU A 71 -4.23 -0.94 -4.77
C LEU A 71 -5.46 -0.08 -4.53
N ILE A 72 -6.61 -0.69 -4.23
CA ILE A 72 -7.84 0.06 -3.89
C ILE A 72 -7.56 1.02 -2.73
N ALA A 73 -6.97 0.53 -1.63
CA ALA A 73 -6.67 1.37 -0.49
C ALA A 73 -5.67 2.50 -0.79
N HIS A 74 -4.65 2.24 -1.61
CA HIS A 74 -3.71 3.27 -2.08
C HIS A 74 -4.47 4.40 -2.81
N PHE A 75 -5.32 4.05 -3.78
CA PHE A 75 -6.07 5.05 -4.52
C PHE A 75 -7.14 5.75 -3.66
N GLU A 76 -7.71 5.09 -2.65
CA GLU A 76 -8.62 5.75 -1.69
C GLU A 76 -7.90 6.79 -0.81
N LEU A 77 -6.69 6.47 -0.35
CA LEU A 77 -5.85 7.44 0.37
C LEU A 77 -5.46 8.61 -0.53
N LYS A 78 -5.09 8.32 -1.78
CA LYS A 78 -4.78 9.33 -2.80
C LYS A 78 -5.98 10.22 -3.11
N LEU A 79 -7.18 9.64 -3.14
CA LEU A 79 -8.44 10.36 -3.32
C LEU A 79 -8.67 11.33 -2.17
N LYS A 80 -8.64 10.83 -0.93
CA LYS A 80 -8.81 11.65 0.29
C LYS A 80 -7.83 12.82 0.33
N TYR A 81 -6.55 12.57 0.01
CA TYR A 81 -5.54 13.63 -0.05
C TYR A 81 -5.86 14.66 -1.14
N ARG A 82 -6.20 14.24 -2.36
CA ARG A 82 -6.53 15.16 -3.46
C ARG A 82 -7.78 15.98 -3.18
N THR A 83 -8.83 15.35 -2.64
CA THR A 83 -10.04 16.04 -2.19
C THR A 83 -9.72 17.09 -1.12
N SER A 84 -8.92 16.74 -0.11
CA SER A 84 -8.52 17.67 0.95
C SER A 84 -7.64 18.83 0.45
N GLN A 85 -6.97 18.67 -0.68
CA GLN A 85 -6.12 19.67 -1.30
C GLN A 85 -6.84 20.44 -2.43
N GLY A 86 -8.12 20.15 -2.69
CA GLY A 86 -8.89 20.75 -3.80
C GLY A 86 -8.34 20.39 -5.19
N LYS A 87 -7.59 19.29 -5.31
CA LYS A 87 -7.02 18.81 -6.58
C LYS A 87 -8.03 17.93 -7.31
N SER A 88 -7.94 17.90 -8.64
CA SER A 88 -8.79 17.02 -9.45
C SER A 88 -8.66 15.55 -9.02
N THR A 89 -9.80 14.91 -8.80
CA THR A 89 -9.95 13.53 -8.35
C THR A 89 -10.38 12.59 -9.47
N THR A 90 -10.77 13.11 -10.63
CA THR A 90 -11.39 12.36 -11.73
C THR A 90 -10.59 11.12 -12.14
N GLU A 91 -9.27 11.24 -12.31
CA GLU A 91 -8.41 10.12 -12.69
C GLU A 91 -8.31 9.05 -11.59
N VAL A 92 -8.33 9.48 -10.33
CA VAL A 92 -8.25 8.59 -9.16
C VAL A 92 -9.57 7.85 -8.96
N GLU A 93 -10.69 8.55 -9.11
CA GLU A 93 -12.03 7.98 -9.04
C GLU A 93 -12.29 6.99 -10.18
N ALA A 94 -11.86 7.33 -11.41
CA ALA A 94 -11.90 6.41 -12.54
C ALA A 94 -11.09 5.15 -12.23
N LYS A 95 -9.86 5.29 -11.71
CA LYS A 95 -9.02 4.14 -11.38
C LYS A 95 -9.60 3.27 -10.26
N LEU A 96 -10.21 3.89 -9.24
CA LEU A 96 -10.94 3.17 -8.19
C LEU A 96 -12.16 2.44 -8.75
N ALA A 97 -12.90 3.06 -9.66
CA ALA A 97 -14.04 2.43 -10.32
C ALA A 97 -13.58 1.24 -11.18
N GLU A 98 -12.46 1.35 -11.91
CA GLU A 98 -11.86 0.22 -12.63
C GLU A 98 -11.46 -0.91 -11.67
N LEU A 99 -10.74 -0.60 -10.59
CA LEU A 99 -10.30 -1.60 -9.62
C LEU A 99 -11.50 -2.29 -8.94
N ARG A 100 -12.52 -1.54 -8.53
CA ARG A 100 -13.74 -2.09 -7.91
C ARG A 100 -14.61 -2.86 -8.92
N GLY A 101 -14.71 -2.35 -10.15
CA GLY A 101 -15.51 -2.94 -11.23
C GLY A 101 -14.92 -4.22 -11.80
N CYS A 102 -13.59 -4.31 -11.90
CA CYS A 102 -12.90 -5.51 -12.38
C CYS A 102 -13.12 -6.75 -11.48
N GLY A 103 -13.50 -6.54 -10.22
CA GLY A 103 -13.86 -7.63 -9.29
C GLY A 103 -15.25 -8.26 -9.50
N THR A 104 -16.09 -7.75 -10.41
CA THR A 104 -17.52 -8.15 -10.47
C THR A 104 -18.08 -8.49 -11.86
N LEU A 105 -17.25 -8.68 -12.88
CA LEU A 105 -17.71 -9.07 -14.23
C LEU A 105 -17.44 -10.52 -14.63
N ASN A 106 -17.09 -11.40 -13.69
CA ASN A 106 -17.27 -12.85 -13.87
C ASN A 106 -18.61 -13.30 -13.27
N ARG A 107 -19.72 -12.70 -13.72
CA ARG A 107 -21.05 -13.27 -13.51
C ARG A 107 -21.42 -14.11 -14.74
N ALA A 108 -21.42 -15.42 -14.51
CA ALA A 108 -22.34 -16.41 -15.08
C ALA A 108 -22.63 -16.29 -16.59
N THR A 109 -22.00 -17.17 -17.37
CA THR A 109 -22.65 -17.70 -18.58
C THR A 109 -23.56 -18.84 -18.13
N PRO A 110 -24.90 -18.71 -18.15
CA PRO A 110 -25.77 -19.87 -18.11
C PRO A 110 -25.72 -20.54 -19.49
N GLY A 111 -25.15 -21.74 -19.54
CA GLY A 111 -25.31 -22.68 -20.65
C GLY A 111 -26.33 -23.74 -20.30
#